data_AF-A0A0C4E0H6-F1
#
_entry.id   AF-A0A0C4E0H6-F1
#
_cell.length_a   1.000
_cell.length_b   1.000
_cell.length_c   1.000
_cell.angle_alpha   90.00
_cell.angle_beta   90.00
_cell.angle_gamma   90.00
#
_symmetry.space_group_name_H-M   'P 1'
#
loop_
_entity.id
_entity.type
_entity.pdbx_description
1 polymer ?
#
loop_
_entity_poly.entity_id
_entity_poly.type
_entity_poly.pdbx_seq_one_letter_code
_entity_poly.pdbx_strand_id
1 'polypeptide(L)'
;MAPHNDAPSPPGLYSAGFNTNGSAPRPVGPSALRLGDFTPTESPLSSSFGSSSLGNSAGMHLTRPLLPGVYVPTMCFFDPKTEDVDEAMIAEHAVRLAKAGVTGLATQGSNGEAVHLTHEERRLVTSTTRKALDGAGYSDMPLVSLAAGGHGILAGLANIAPRACVRTIELYREGKLAEAQAMQEVLSRGDWTAIQGGVVGVKSGLQSLMGYGGYARSPLPRPTPEQAKKWREGFEELYALEKSL
;
A
#
# COMPACT_ATOMS: atom_id res chain seq x y z
N MET A 1 -37.13 -2.36 11.44
CA MET A 1 -36.17 -1.90 10.41
C MET A 1 -36.89 -0.86 9.57
N ALA A 2 -36.32 0.34 9.41
CA ALA A 2 -36.83 1.31 8.45
C ALA A 2 -36.24 0.97 7.06
N PRO A 3 -37.04 1.00 5.97
CA PRO A 3 -36.54 0.67 4.65
C PRO A 3 -35.61 1.76 4.11
N HIS A 4 -34.46 1.35 3.57
CA HIS A 4 -33.53 2.18 2.83
C HIS A 4 -34.15 2.51 1.47
N ASN A 5 -34.41 3.79 1.18
CA ASN A 5 -34.71 4.26 -0.17
C ASN A 5 -33.39 4.66 -0.83
N ASP A 6 -32.74 3.71 -1.49
CA ASP A 6 -31.68 4.05 -2.44
C ASP A 6 -32.32 4.72 -3.66
N ALA A 7 -31.68 5.75 -4.20
CA ALA A 7 -32.06 6.28 -5.51
C ALA A 7 -31.88 5.16 -6.54
N PRO A 8 -32.90 4.80 -7.34
CA PRO A 8 -32.74 3.73 -8.31
C PRO A 8 -31.70 4.14 -9.35
N SER A 9 -30.66 3.31 -9.49
CA SER A 9 -29.79 3.33 -10.66
C SER A 9 -30.67 3.18 -11.91
N PRO A 10 -30.47 3.98 -12.98
CA PRO A 10 -31.30 3.89 -14.17
C PRO A 10 -31.27 2.44 -14.72
N PRO A 11 -32.44 1.80 -14.92
CA PRO A 11 -32.49 0.43 -15.40
C PRO A 11 -32.00 0.36 -16.85
N GLY A 12 -30.99 -0.48 -17.11
CA GLY A 12 -30.55 -0.81 -18.48
C GLY A 12 -29.03 -0.91 -18.75
N LEU A 13 -28.15 -0.57 -17.81
CA LEU A 13 -26.69 -0.54 -18.08
C LEU A 13 -25.90 -1.80 -17.69
N TYR A 14 -26.55 -2.79 -17.08
CA TYR A 14 -25.86 -3.98 -16.56
C TYR A 14 -26.67 -5.25 -16.82
N SER A 15 -26.77 -5.68 -18.08
CA SER A 15 -26.89 -7.10 -18.49
C SER A 15 -27.21 -7.18 -19.97
N ALA A 16 -26.19 -7.36 -20.80
CA ALA A 16 -26.31 -8.21 -21.97
C ALA A 16 -25.39 -9.42 -21.74
N GLY A 17 -26.00 -10.53 -21.31
CA GLY A 17 -25.48 -11.88 -21.58
C GLY A 17 -24.64 -12.52 -20.48
N PHE A 18 -25.25 -12.86 -19.35
CA PHE A 18 -24.79 -14.00 -18.55
C PHE A 18 -25.87 -15.08 -18.49
N ASN A 19 -25.56 -16.19 -19.17
CA ASN A 19 -26.21 -17.52 -19.19
C ASN A 19 -27.49 -17.72 -20.03
N THR A 20 -27.40 -18.55 -21.08
CA THR A 20 -27.67 -20.01 -21.00
C THR A 20 -27.38 -20.72 -22.34
N ASN A 21 -27.03 -22.02 -22.22
CA ASN A 21 -26.98 -23.09 -23.25
C ASN A 21 -25.62 -23.45 -23.89
N GLY A 22 -24.95 -24.45 -23.28
CA GLY A 22 -24.75 -25.74 -23.97
C GLY A 22 -23.57 -25.95 -24.91
N SER A 23 -22.42 -25.29 -24.76
CA SER A 23 -21.24 -25.59 -25.58
C SER A 23 -19.93 -25.59 -24.79
N ALA A 24 -19.06 -26.57 -25.11
CA ALA A 24 -17.76 -26.89 -24.51
C ALA A 24 -16.87 -25.67 -24.17
N PRO A 25 -15.94 -25.79 -23.19
CA PRO A 25 -15.08 -24.68 -22.77
C PRO A 25 -14.26 -24.14 -23.95
N ARG A 26 -14.38 -22.83 -24.20
CA ARG A 26 -13.56 -22.12 -25.20
C ARG A 26 -12.11 -21.99 -24.69
N PRO A 27 -11.11 -22.05 -25.60
CA PRO A 27 -9.72 -21.76 -25.22
C PRO A 27 -9.59 -20.30 -24.77
N VAL A 28 -8.86 -20.09 -23.68
CA VAL A 28 -8.54 -18.74 -23.19
C VAL A 28 -7.47 -18.15 -24.09
N GLY A 29 -7.88 -17.27 -25.02
CA GLY A 29 -6.97 -16.41 -25.78
C GLY A 29 -6.53 -15.19 -24.95
N PRO A 30 -5.43 -14.51 -25.34
CA PRO A 30 -4.89 -13.38 -24.60
C PRO A 30 -5.89 -12.21 -24.57
N SER A 31 -6.02 -11.60 -23.39
CA SER A 31 -6.94 -10.50 -23.10
C SER A 31 -6.75 -9.32 -24.05
N ALA A 32 -7.84 -8.76 -24.55
CA ALA A 32 -7.90 -7.70 -25.57
C ALA A 32 -7.58 -6.28 -25.04
N LEU A 33 -6.75 -6.15 -24.01
CA LEU A 33 -6.16 -4.87 -23.61
C LEU A 33 -4.98 -4.54 -24.53
N ARG A 34 -5.25 -4.30 -25.83
CA ARG A 34 -4.24 -3.74 -26.73
C ARG A 34 -4.13 -2.23 -26.52
N LEU A 35 -2.90 -1.81 -26.20
CA LEU A 35 -2.35 -0.47 -26.27
C LEU A 35 -3.01 0.37 -27.39
N GLY A 36 -3.60 1.50 -27.01
CA GLY A 36 -3.39 2.70 -27.83
C GLY A 36 -1.95 3.16 -27.57
N ASP A 37 -1.20 3.44 -28.64
CA ASP A 37 0.17 3.94 -28.58
C ASP A 37 0.25 5.20 -27.71
N PHE A 38 0.53 5.02 -26.42
CA PHE A 38 0.93 6.10 -25.53
C PHE A 38 2.39 6.41 -25.84
N THR A 39 2.62 7.35 -26.74
CA THR A 39 3.85 8.13 -26.71
C THR A 39 3.84 8.93 -25.40
N PRO A 40 4.81 8.77 -24.49
CA PRO A 40 4.86 9.58 -23.27
C PRO A 40 5.11 11.03 -23.69
N THR A 41 4.07 11.85 -23.74
CA THR A 41 4.24 13.30 -23.72
C THR A 41 4.80 13.62 -22.34
N GLU A 42 5.98 14.24 -22.30
CA GLU A 42 6.66 14.65 -21.07
C GLU A 42 5.69 15.40 -20.16
N SER A 43 5.22 14.69 -19.13
CA SER A 43 4.58 15.34 -17.99
C SER A 43 5.68 16.07 -17.23
N PRO A 44 5.48 17.32 -16.80
CA PRO A 44 6.43 18.02 -15.92
C PRO A 44 6.62 17.32 -14.55
N LEU A 45 5.86 16.26 -14.27
CA LEU A 45 6.03 15.37 -13.12
C LEU A 45 6.83 14.10 -13.45
N SER A 46 7.25 13.91 -14.70
CA SER A 46 8.01 12.76 -15.21
C SER A 46 9.51 13.06 -15.29
N SER A 47 10.10 13.46 -14.18
CA SER A 47 11.56 13.41 -14.06
C SER A 47 11.98 11.96 -13.81
N SER A 48 12.53 11.32 -14.83
CA SER A 48 13.32 10.08 -14.70
C SER A 48 14.41 10.30 -13.65
N PHE A 49 14.24 9.71 -12.47
CA PHE A 49 15.23 9.79 -11.40
C PHE A 49 16.06 8.51 -11.38
N GLY A 50 17.31 8.60 -11.84
CA GLY A 50 18.33 7.60 -11.56
C GLY A 50 18.78 7.73 -10.11
N SER A 51 18.54 6.68 -9.31
CA SER A 51 19.09 6.58 -7.96
C SER A 51 20.57 6.19 -8.05
N SER A 52 21.46 7.17 -7.99
CA SER A 52 22.90 6.92 -7.85
C SER A 52 23.27 6.92 -6.37
N SER A 53 23.24 5.75 -5.72
CA SER A 53 24.19 5.46 -4.64
C SER A 53 24.35 3.96 -4.39
N LEU A 54 25.63 3.57 -4.34
CA LEU A 54 26.22 2.27 -3.98
C LEU A 54 26.50 1.29 -5.14
N GLY A 55 27.77 1.29 -5.58
CA GLY A 55 28.43 0.14 -6.22
C GLY A 55 28.79 0.32 -7.69
N ASN A 56 30.05 0.65 -7.96
CA ASN A 56 30.63 0.64 -9.31
C ASN A 56 30.80 -0.81 -9.79
N SER A 57 29.75 -1.38 -10.40
CA SER A 57 29.81 -2.60 -11.22
C SER A 57 28.75 -2.49 -12.31
N ALA A 58 29.13 -2.74 -13.57
CA ALA A 58 28.34 -2.59 -14.78
C ALA A 58 27.09 -3.52 -14.85
N GLY A 59 26.08 -3.24 -14.03
CA GLY A 59 24.73 -3.79 -14.16
C GLY A 59 23.77 -2.69 -14.60
N MET A 60 23.08 -2.89 -15.72
CA MET A 60 22.00 -2.00 -16.13
C MET A 60 21.01 -1.86 -14.96
N HIS A 61 20.82 -0.65 -14.44
CA HIS A 61 19.80 -0.39 -13.44
C HIS A 61 18.42 -0.59 -14.10
N LEU A 62 17.85 -1.79 -13.96
CA LEU A 62 16.53 -2.14 -14.48
C LEU A 62 15.49 -1.23 -13.81
N THR A 63 15.13 -0.15 -14.52
CA THR A 63 14.01 0.71 -14.14
C THR A 63 12.72 -0.05 -14.35
N ARG A 64 11.95 -0.25 -13.27
CA ARG A 64 10.63 -0.88 -13.30
C ARG A 64 9.57 0.20 -13.10
N PRO A 65 9.06 0.82 -14.18
CA PRO A 65 8.08 1.89 -14.06
C PRO A 65 6.80 1.37 -13.43
N LEU A 66 6.09 2.26 -12.73
CA LEU A 66 4.73 1.96 -12.30
C LEU A 66 3.81 2.03 -13.53
N LEU A 67 3.11 0.93 -13.81
CA LEU A 67 2.18 0.81 -14.93
C LEU A 67 0.75 0.90 -14.40
N PRO A 68 -0.22 1.42 -15.17
CA PRO A 68 -1.61 1.38 -14.77
C PRO A 68 -2.07 -0.07 -14.50
N GLY A 69 -2.72 -0.29 -13.36
CA GLY A 69 -3.32 -1.59 -13.02
C GLY A 69 -3.38 -1.85 -11.51
N VAL A 70 -3.44 -3.13 -11.12
CA VAL A 70 -3.70 -3.54 -9.73
C VAL A 70 -2.38 -3.71 -8.99
N TYR A 71 -2.17 -2.90 -7.95
CA TYR A 71 -1.05 -3.06 -7.01
C TYR A 71 -1.52 -3.69 -5.71
N VAL A 72 -0.88 -4.78 -5.30
CA VAL A 72 -1.30 -5.52 -4.10
C VAL A 72 -0.33 -5.26 -2.95
N PRO A 73 -0.81 -4.69 -1.82
CA PRO A 73 -0.06 -4.73 -0.58
C PRO A 73 -0.01 -6.17 -0.08
N THR A 74 1.20 -6.73 0.02
CA THR A 74 1.39 -8.13 0.41
C THR A 74 1.47 -8.28 1.92
N MET A 75 0.91 -9.38 2.44
CA MET A 75 1.03 -9.76 3.86
C MET A 75 2.44 -10.30 4.16
N CYS A 76 2.85 -10.20 5.43
CA CYS A 76 3.99 -10.96 5.95
C CYS A 76 3.49 -12.30 6.48
N PHE A 77 4.32 -13.34 6.40
CA PHE A 77 3.99 -14.68 6.91
C PHE A 77 5.09 -15.12 7.86
N PHE A 78 4.73 -15.92 8.86
CA PHE A 78 5.61 -16.35 9.93
C PHE A 78 5.44 -17.84 10.23
N ASP A 79 6.50 -18.47 10.72
CA ASP A 79 6.41 -19.82 11.27
C ASP A 79 5.48 -19.82 12.50
N PRO A 80 4.49 -20.72 12.58
CA PRO A 80 3.48 -20.70 13.64
C PRO A 80 4.02 -21.07 15.03
N LYS A 81 5.27 -21.53 15.16
CA LYS A 81 5.90 -21.90 16.42
C LYS A 81 7.01 -20.94 16.82
N THR A 82 7.87 -20.56 15.89
CA THR A 82 9.02 -19.69 16.19
C THR A 82 8.72 -18.21 15.97
N GLU A 83 7.66 -17.89 15.22
CA GLU A 83 7.33 -16.54 14.75
C GLU A 83 8.41 -15.92 13.85
N ASP A 84 9.37 -16.72 13.36
CA ASP A 84 10.34 -16.27 12.37
C ASP A 84 9.66 -16.04 11.01
N VAL A 85 10.21 -15.13 10.20
CA VAL A 85 9.71 -14.86 8.84
C VAL A 85 9.67 -16.14 7.99
N ASP A 86 8.48 -16.50 7.50
CA ASP A 86 8.27 -17.63 6.60
C ASP A 86 8.53 -17.22 5.14
N GLU A 87 9.79 -17.33 4.74
CA GLU A 87 10.25 -17.01 3.39
C GLU A 87 9.55 -17.85 2.31
N ALA A 88 9.26 -19.13 2.58
CA ALA A 88 8.66 -20.03 1.61
C ALA A 88 7.22 -19.59 1.29
N MET A 89 6.44 -19.28 2.32
CA MET A 89 5.07 -18.81 2.16
C MET A 89 5.01 -17.42 1.52
N ILE A 90 5.94 -16.53 1.86
CA ILE A 90 6.09 -15.22 1.19
C ILE A 90 6.33 -15.41 -0.31
N ALA A 91 7.28 -16.28 -0.67
CA ALA A 91 7.61 -16.56 -2.07
C ALA A 91 6.42 -17.14 -2.84
N GLU A 92 5.74 -18.14 -2.27
CA GLU A 92 4.56 -18.76 -2.88
C GLU A 92 3.43 -17.75 -3.08
N HIS A 93 3.15 -16.94 -2.06
CA HIS A 93 2.10 -15.93 -2.11
C HIS A 93 2.37 -14.87 -3.18
N ALA A 94 3.61 -14.39 -3.27
CA ALA A 94 4.03 -13.41 -4.28
C ALA A 94 3.87 -13.95 -5.70
N VAL A 95 4.33 -15.18 -5.96
CA VAL A 95 4.21 -15.82 -7.27
C VAL A 95 2.75 -16.09 -7.63
N ARG A 96 1.91 -16.49 -6.66
CA ARG A 96 0.47 -16.66 -6.86
C ARG A 96 -0.19 -15.36 -7.30
N LEU A 97 0.13 -14.23 -6.65
CA LEU A 97 -0.39 -12.91 -7.02
C LEU A 97 0.06 -12.51 -8.43
N ALA A 98 1.34 -12.71 -8.74
CA ALA A 98 1.88 -12.41 -10.07
C ALA A 98 1.20 -13.25 -11.18
N LYS A 99 0.99 -14.55 -10.94
CA LYS A 99 0.25 -15.45 -11.85
C LYS A 99 -1.21 -15.03 -12.06
N ALA A 100 -1.82 -14.36 -11.09
CA ALA A 100 -3.17 -13.82 -11.23
C ALA A 100 -3.24 -12.57 -12.11
N GLY A 101 -2.09 -12.00 -12.50
CA GLY A 101 -2.01 -10.85 -13.42
C GLY A 101 -2.09 -9.49 -12.73
N VAL A 102 -1.75 -9.41 -11.44
CA VAL A 102 -1.58 -8.11 -10.78
C VAL A 102 -0.39 -7.37 -11.39
N THR A 103 -0.39 -6.04 -11.35
CA THR A 103 0.59 -5.20 -12.04
C THR A 103 1.85 -4.98 -11.21
N GLY A 104 1.73 -4.98 -9.89
CA GLY A 104 2.87 -4.87 -8.98
C GLY A 104 2.53 -5.27 -7.56
N LEU A 105 3.56 -5.46 -6.76
CA LEU A 105 3.44 -5.80 -5.35
C LEU A 105 3.99 -4.67 -4.50
N ALA A 106 3.35 -4.38 -3.37
CA ALA A 106 3.88 -3.50 -2.35
C ALA A 106 4.21 -4.31 -1.11
N THR A 107 5.50 -4.54 -0.85
CA THR A 107 5.94 -5.18 0.40
C THR A 107 6.08 -4.12 1.48
N GLN A 108 5.95 -4.53 2.75
CA GLN A 108 6.22 -3.62 3.89
C GLN A 108 5.32 -2.38 3.92
N GLY A 109 4.08 -2.49 3.44
CA GLY A 109 3.08 -1.43 3.62
C GLY A 109 2.69 -1.25 5.09
N SER A 110 2.02 -0.15 5.44
CA SER A 110 1.55 0.10 6.81
C SER A 110 0.50 -0.90 7.29
N ASN A 111 -0.19 -1.57 6.37
CA ASN A 111 -1.07 -2.71 6.66
C ASN A 111 -0.30 -4.03 6.90
N GLY A 112 1.01 -4.02 6.72
CA GLY A 112 1.88 -5.14 7.05
C GLY A 112 2.39 -4.99 8.47
N GLU A 113 2.76 -6.11 9.09
CA GLU A 113 3.44 -6.16 10.39
C GLU A 113 4.87 -5.57 10.33
N ALA A 114 5.18 -4.70 9.35
CA ALA A 114 6.46 -4.04 9.14
C ALA A 114 6.96 -3.28 10.38
N VAL A 115 6.02 -2.82 11.21
CA VAL A 115 6.26 -2.16 12.50
C VAL A 115 6.76 -3.12 13.58
N HIS A 116 6.47 -4.43 13.45
CA HIS A 116 6.91 -5.51 14.33
C HIS A 116 8.16 -6.21 13.81
N LEU A 117 8.56 -5.98 12.56
CA LEU A 117 9.76 -6.56 11.98
C LEU A 117 11.02 -5.76 12.36
N THR A 118 12.12 -6.47 12.58
CA THR A 118 13.47 -5.90 12.58
C THR A 118 13.84 -5.40 11.18
N HIS A 119 14.92 -4.62 11.11
CA HIS A 119 15.42 -4.14 9.82
C HIS A 119 15.90 -5.28 8.91
N GLU A 120 16.47 -6.33 9.49
CA GLU A 120 16.93 -7.51 8.76
C GLU A 120 15.76 -8.28 8.18
N GLU A 121 14.69 -8.47 8.95
CA GLU A 121 13.47 -9.13 8.47
C GLU A 121 12.78 -8.33 7.37
N ARG A 122 12.69 -6.99 7.47
CA ARG A 122 12.13 -6.16 6.39
C ARG A 122 12.89 -6.33 5.07
N ARG A 123 14.22 -6.38 5.16
CA ARG A 123 15.10 -6.65 4.01
C ARG A 123 14.89 -8.07 3.48
N LEU A 124 14.79 -9.04 4.38
CA LEU A 124 14.57 -10.45 4.04
C LEU A 124 13.29 -10.59 3.22
N VAL A 125 12.13 -10.19 3.75
CA VAL A 125 10.83 -10.24 3.06
C VAL A 125 10.90 -9.64 1.66
N THR A 126 11.50 -8.45 1.53
CA THR A 126 11.60 -7.75 0.25
C THR A 126 12.51 -8.49 -0.73
N SER A 127 13.65 -8.98 -0.26
CA SER A 127 14.61 -9.73 -1.08
C SER A 127 14.05 -11.10 -1.52
N THR A 128 13.34 -11.80 -0.64
CA THR A 128 12.69 -13.08 -0.89
C THR A 128 11.59 -12.92 -1.93
N THR A 129 10.77 -11.88 -1.80
CA THR A 129 9.74 -11.55 -2.81
C THR A 129 10.36 -11.29 -4.18
N ARG A 130 11.42 -10.46 -4.27
CA ARG A 130 12.11 -10.18 -5.54
C ARG A 130 12.69 -11.44 -6.17
N LYS A 131 13.42 -12.25 -5.40
CA LYS A 131 13.99 -13.53 -5.88
C LYS A 131 12.91 -14.47 -6.41
N ALA A 132 11.78 -14.58 -5.69
CA ALA A 132 10.67 -15.44 -6.10
C ALA A 132 10.05 -14.96 -7.43
N LEU A 133 9.83 -13.66 -7.59
CA LEU A 133 9.33 -13.09 -8.83
C LEU A 133 10.30 -13.27 -10.00
N ASP A 134 11.60 -13.05 -9.79
CA ASP A 134 12.63 -13.28 -10.81
C ASP A 134 12.65 -14.75 -11.26
N GLY A 135 12.70 -15.69 -10.30
CA GLY A 135 12.71 -17.12 -10.58
C GLY A 135 11.45 -17.63 -11.27
N ALA A 136 10.32 -16.94 -11.10
CA ALA A 136 9.06 -17.26 -11.75
C ALA A 136 8.82 -16.54 -13.09
N GLY A 137 9.79 -15.75 -13.57
CA GLY A 137 9.71 -15.04 -14.86
C GLY A 137 9.00 -13.68 -14.82
N TYR A 138 8.80 -13.10 -13.64
CA TYR A 138 8.21 -11.77 -13.42
C TYR A 138 9.28 -10.73 -13.07
N SER A 139 10.42 -10.75 -13.76
CA SER A 139 11.57 -9.86 -13.49
C SER A 139 11.23 -8.38 -13.60
N ASP A 140 10.28 -8.04 -14.47
CA ASP A 140 9.89 -6.66 -14.76
C ASP A 140 8.79 -6.14 -13.82
N MET A 141 8.19 -7.02 -13.02
CA MET A 141 7.14 -6.62 -12.08
C MET A 141 7.70 -5.65 -11.03
N PRO A 142 7.12 -4.43 -10.89
CA PRO A 142 7.54 -3.48 -9.89
C PRO A 142 7.21 -3.98 -8.48
N LEU A 143 8.20 -3.85 -7.60
CA LEU A 143 8.06 -4.04 -6.15
C LEU A 143 8.16 -2.67 -5.49
N VAL A 144 7.06 -2.24 -4.88
CA VAL A 144 6.95 -0.95 -4.21
C VAL A 144 7.27 -1.13 -2.73
N SER A 145 8.46 -0.74 -2.34
CA SER A 145 8.86 -0.59 -0.94
C SER A 145 9.87 0.55 -0.89
N LEU A 146 9.70 1.52 0.03
CA LEU A 146 10.63 2.64 0.13
C LEU A 146 12.08 2.17 0.28
N ALA A 147 12.30 1.11 1.06
CA ALA A 147 13.62 0.50 1.25
C ALA A 147 14.17 -0.20 -0.01
N ALA A 148 13.33 -0.48 -1.01
CA ALA A 148 13.69 -1.14 -2.27
C ALA A 148 13.56 -0.22 -3.50
N GLY A 149 13.54 1.11 -3.30
CA GLY A 149 13.43 2.08 -4.39
C GLY A 149 12.00 2.37 -4.85
N GLY A 150 11.00 2.06 -4.03
CA GLY A 150 9.61 2.46 -4.26
C GLY A 150 9.44 3.98 -4.29
N HIS A 151 8.60 4.48 -5.20
CA HIS A 151 8.49 5.91 -5.49
C HIS A 151 7.45 6.67 -4.64
N GLY A 152 6.71 5.97 -3.78
CA GLY A 152 5.66 6.60 -2.96
C GLY A 152 4.99 5.63 -1.99
N ILE A 153 4.05 6.17 -1.21
CA ILE A 153 3.30 5.45 -0.18
C ILE A 153 1.80 5.77 -0.32
N LEU A 154 0.93 4.77 -0.14
CA LEU A 154 -0.50 4.98 0.07
C LEU A 154 -0.77 4.98 1.57
N ALA A 155 -0.67 6.16 2.19
CA ALA A 155 -0.76 6.30 3.64
C ALA A 155 -2.15 6.82 4.06
N GLY A 156 -2.96 5.96 4.68
CA GLY A 156 -4.23 6.38 5.29
C GLY A 156 -4.03 7.45 6.38
N LEU A 157 -2.93 7.34 7.13
CA LEU A 157 -2.52 8.27 8.17
C LEU A 157 -2.13 9.66 7.67
N ALA A 158 -1.80 9.81 6.38
CA ALA A 158 -1.52 11.13 5.79
C ALA A 158 -2.73 12.08 5.84
N ASN A 159 -3.94 11.58 6.11
CA ASN A 159 -5.08 12.44 6.44
C ASN A 159 -4.84 13.22 7.76
N ILE A 160 -4.14 12.62 8.72
CA ILE A 160 -3.82 13.22 10.02
C ILE A 160 -2.45 13.92 9.99
N ALA A 161 -1.45 13.32 9.35
CA ALA A 161 -0.06 13.80 9.40
C ALA A 161 0.62 13.85 8.02
N PRO A 162 0.12 14.67 7.07
CA PRO A 162 0.66 14.73 5.72
C PRO A 162 2.11 15.23 5.67
N ARG A 163 2.50 16.21 6.49
CA ARG A 163 3.86 16.79 6.48
C ARG A 163 4.86 15.82 7.04
N ALA A 164 4.50 15.06 8.08
CA ALA A 164 5.35 13.99 8.61
C ALA A 164 5.61 12.90 7.55
N CYS A 165 4.59 12.49 6.79
CA CYS A 165 4.78 11.56 5.68
C CYS A 165 5.73 12.12 4.61
N VAL A 166 5.55 13.37 4.18
CA VAL A 166 6.42 14.01 3.19
C VAL A 166 7.85 14.15 3.70
N ARG A 167 8.03 14.63 4.95
CA ARG A 167 9.34 14.84 5.54
C ARG A 167 10.13 13.54 5.70
N THR A 168 9.46 12.43 5.99
CA THR A 168 10.10 11.10 6.04
C THR A 168 10.75 10.75 4.70
N ILE A 169 10.06 11.03 3.59
CA ILE A 169 10.58 10.80 2.24
C ILE A 169 11.74 11.73 1.91
N GLU A 170 11.67 13.00 2.30
CA GLU A 170 12.76 13.96 2.12
C GLU A 170 14.02 13.51 2.86
N LEU A 171 13.91 13.16 4.14
CA LEU A 171 15.01 12.66 4.95
C LEU A 171 15.65 11.41 4.33
N TYR A 172 14.83 10.49 3.82
CA TYR A 172 15.31 9.31 3.12
C TYR A 172 16.09 9.68 1.84
N ARG A 173 15.57 10.61 1.04
CA ARG A 173 16.23 11.11 -0.20
C ARG A 173 17.53 11.86 0.09
N GLU A 174 17.60 12.58 1.21
CA GLU A 174 18.80 13.24 1.71
C GLU A 174 19.86 12.24 2.25
N GLY A 175 19.54 10.94 2.31
CA GLY A 175 20.41 9.92 2.89
C GLY A 175 20.46 9.93 4.42
N LYS A 176 19.60 10.72 5.08
CA LYS A 176 19.48 10.81 6.54
C LYS A 176 18.65 9.66 7.11
N LEU A 177 19.17 8.45 6.93
CA LEU A 177 18.44 7.22 7.22
C LEU A 177 17.99 7.11 8.67
N ALA A 178 18.83 7.52 9.63
CA ALA A 178 18.49 7.47 11.05
C ALA A 178 17.30 8.40 11.40
N GLU A 179 17.29 9.62 10.86
CA GLU A 179 16.20 10.58 11.07
C GLU A 179 14.91 10.11 10.38
N ALA A 180 15.01 9.59 9.15
CA ALA A 180 13.87 9.00 8.43
C ALA A 180 13.28 7.81 9.20
N GLN A 181 14.12 6.97 9.80
CA GLN A 181 13.68 5.84 10.62
C GLN A 181 12.97 6.30 11.90
N ALA A 182 13.54 7.27 12.62
CA ALA A 182 12.90 7.81 13.82
C ALA A 182 11.51 8.40 13.50
N MET A 183 11.39 9.11 12.37
CA MET A 183 10.11 9.64 11.90
C MET A 183 9.13 8.53 11.51
N GLN A 184 9.62 7.51 10.79
CA GLN A 184 8.83 6.34 10.43
C GLN A 184 8.30 5.59 11.65
N GLU A 185 9.03 5.57 12.77
CA GLU A 185 8.58 4.93 14.01
C GLU A 185 7.35 5.63 14.61
N VAL A 186 7.34 6.96 14.64
CA VAL A 186 6.17 7.76 15.07
C VAL A 186 4.99 7.54 14.12
N LEU A 187 5.24 7.57 12.81
CA LEU A 187 4.22 7.26 11.79
C LEU A 187 3.63 5.86 12.01
N SER A 188 4.48 4.87 12.30
CA SER A 188 4.09 3.47 12.51
C SER A 188 3.16 3.30 13.71
N ARG A 189 3.42 4.00 14.82
CA ARG A 189 2.53 4.01 15.99
C ARG A 189 1.18 4.68 15.69
N GLY A 190 1.20 5.77 14.92
CA GLY A 190 -0.01 6.40 14.43
C GLY A 190 -0.82 5.49 13.51
N ASP A 191 -0.16 4.80 12.57
CA ASP A 191 -0.77 3.83 11.66
C ASP A 191 -1.43 2.70 12.44
N TRP A 192 -0.82 2.21 13.51
CA TRP A 192 -1.43 1.20 14.38
C TRP A 192 -2.77 1.66 14.96
N THR A 193 -2.86 2.91 15.42
CA THR A 193 -4.13 3.51 15.87
C THR A 193 -5.15 3.58 14.73
N ALA A 194 -4.73 3.95 13.52
CA ALA A 194 -5.58 3.99 12.34
C ALA A 194 -6.09 2.60 11.93
N ILE A 195 -5.26 1.56 12.03
CA ILE A 195 -5.64 0.16 11.73
C ILE A 195 -6.71 -0.31 12.70
N GLN A 196 -6.54 -0.05 14.00
CA GLN A 196 -7.52 -0.45 15.01
C GLN A 196 -8.86 0.27 14.86
N GLY A 197 -8.84 1.54 14.41
CA GLY A 197 -10.04 2.37 14.29
C GLY A 197 -10.70 2.37 12.91
N GLY A 198 -9.97 1.97 11.87
CA GLY A 198 -10.37 2.15 10.48
C GLY A 198 -10.78 3.59 10.16
N VAL A 199 -11.67 3.75 9.19
CA VAL A 199 -12.19 5.08 8.79
C VAL A 199 -12.91 5.81 9.93
N VAL A 200 -13.57 5.09 10.85
CA VAL A 200 -14.27 5.70 12.00
C VAL A 200 -13.25 6.33 12.95
N GLY A 201 -12.15 5.62 13.22
CA GLY A 201 -11.06 6.10 14.05
C GLY A 201 -10.33 7.28 13.47
N VAL A 202 -9.96 7.23 12.18
CA VAL A 202 -9.29 8.35 11.51
C VAL A 202 -10.16 9.60 11.52
N LYS A 203 -11.46 9.49 11.18
CA LYS A 203 -12.39 10.64 11.22
C LYS A 203 -12.59 11.18 12.64
N SER A 204 -12.63 10.30 13.65
CA SER A 204 -12.67 10.70 15.05
C SER A 204 -11.38 11.41 15.50
N GLY A 205 -10.22 10.96 15.02
CA GLY A 205 -8.92 11.60 15.26
C GLY A 205 -8.90 13.01 14.69
N LEU A 206 -9.28 13.18 13.41
CA LEU A 206 -9.42 14.50 12.78
C LEU A 206 -10.36 15.39 13.61
N GLN A 207 -11.53 14.87 14.00
CA GLN A 207 -12.54 15.67 14.71
C GLN A 207 -12.04 16.15 16.07
N SER A 208 -11.31 15.30 16.80
CA SER A 208 -10.85 15.58 18.16
C SER A 208 -9.55 16.39 18.23
N LEU A 209 -8.67 16.26 17.22
CA LEU A 209 -7.37 16.95 17.19
C LEU A 209 -7.40 18.24 16.37
N MET A 210 -8.23 18.30 15.33
CA MET A 210 -8.25 19.39 14.35
C MET A 210 -9.61 20.09 14.24
N GLY A 211 -10.65 19.59 14.91
CA GLY A 211 -11.98 20.18 14.91
C GLY A 211 -12.85 19.87 13.68
N TYR A 212 -12.36 19.08 12.72
CA TYR A 212 -13.09 18.64 11.54
C TYR A 212 -12.93 17.14 11.32
N GLY A 213 -13.91 16.46 10.72
CA GLY A 213 -13.81 15.03 10.43
C GLY A 213 -15.17 14.39 10.36
N GLY A 214 -16.05 14.75 11.29
CA GLY A 214 -17.44 14.26 11.35
C GLY A 214 -17.54 12.73 11.47
N TYR A 215 -18.73 12.20 11.20
CA TYR A 215 -18.98 10.76 11.34
C TYR A 215 -18.80 10.01 10.02
N ALA A 216 -18.44 8.73 10.11
CA ALA A 216 -18.52 7.82 8.97
C ALA A 216 -19.99 7.61 8.56
N ARG A 217 -20.22 7.24 7.30
CA ARG A 217 -21.56 6.97 6.78
C ARG A 217 -22.05 5.62 7.30
N SER A 218 -23.36 5.52 7.60
CA SER A 218 -24.04 4.24 7.84
C SER A 218 -23.70 3.20 6.74
N PRO A 219 -23.47 1.92 7.07
CA PRO A 219 -23.76 1.24 8.34
C PRO A 219 -22.63 1.31 9.39
N LEU A 220 -21.56 2.08 9.15
CA LEU A 220 -20.47 2.18 10.11
C LEU A 220 -20.95 2.85 11.41
N PRO A 221 -20.61 2.28 12.59
CA PRO A 221 -21.07 2.81 13.86
C PRO A 221 -20.43 4.17 14.15
N ARG A 222 -21.11 4.95 14.99
CA ARG A 222 -20.48 6.13 15.60
C ARG A 222 -19.49 5.68 16.69
N PRO A 223 -18.38 6.41 16.91
CA PRO A 223 -17.49 6.13 18.03
C PRO A 223 -18.22 6.25 19.36
N THR A 224 -17.95 5.32 20.29
CA THR A 224 -18.26 5.56 21.70
C THR A 224 -17.32 6.64 22.28
N PRO A 225 -17.68 7.29 23.40
CA PRO A 225 -16.78 8.24 24.07
C PRO A 225 -15.40 7.65 24.40
N GLU A 226 -15.35 6.38 24.80
CA GLU A 226 -14.12 5.67 25.14
C GLU A 226 -13.26 5.42 23.90
N GLN A 227 -13.88 5.02 22.78
CA GLN A 227 -13.19 4.87 21.50
C GLN A 227 -12.64 6.21 21.00
N ALA A 228 -13.43 7.27 21.06
CA ALA A 228 -13.01 8.61 20.65
C ALA A 228 -11.82 9.10 21.48
N LYS A 229 -11.86 8.90 22.80
CA LYS A 229 -10.74 9.20 23.70
C LYS A 229 -9.49 8.39 23.35
N LYS A 230 -9.63 7.05 23.22
CA LYS A 230 -8.53 6.15 22.88
C LYS A 230 -7.85 6.55 21.57
N TRP A 231 -8.62 6.85 20.53
CA TRP A 231 -8.04 7.23 19.23
C TRP A 231 -7.41 8.63 19.25
N ARG A 232 -7.99 9.59 19.99
CA ARG A 232 -7.35 10.90 20.20
C ARG A 232 -5.96 10.73 20.82
N GLU A 233 -5.87 9.97 21.91
CA GLU A 233 -4.61 9.68 22.62
C GLU A 233 -3.62 8.94 21.71
N GLY A 234 -4.10 7.92 20.97
CA GLY A 234 -3.27 7.15 20.04
C GLY A 234 -2.69 7.95 18.87
N PHE A 235 -3.31 9.09 18.52
CA PHE A 235 -2.81 10.01 17.48
C PHE A 235 -2.05 11.22 18.05
N GLU A 236 -1.94 11.37 19.37
CA GLU A 236 -1.44 12.60 19.99
C GLU A 236 0.05 12.86 19.70
N GLU A 237 0.89 11.83 19.83
CA GLU A 237 2.33 11.91 19.49
C GLU A 237 2.52 12.28 18.01
N LEU A 238 1.80 11.60 17.13
CA LEU A 238 1.83 11.84 15.70
C LEU A 238 1.42 13.28 15.36
N TYR A 239 0.34 13.76 15.96
CA TYR A 239 -0.16 15.10 15.69
C TYR A 239 0.77 16.19 16.24
N ALA A 240 1.43 15.93 17.37
CA ALA A 240 2.48 16.79 17.88
C ALA A 240 3.66 16.89 16.91
N LEU A 241 4.11 15.75 16.35
CA LEU A 241 5.13 15.72 15.30
C LEU A 241 4.69 16.53 14.07
N GLU A 242 3.48 16.30 13.56
CA GLU A 242 2.93 17.03 12.39
C GLU A 242 2.94 18.54 12.59
N LYS A 243 2.63 19.01 13.81
CA LYS A 243 2.65 20.42 14.17
C LYS A 243 4.05 21.02 14.31
N SER A 244 5.05 20.19 14.61
CA SER A 244 6.43 20.64 14.83
C SER A 244 7.21 20.89 13.54
N LEU A 245 6.78 20.26 12.45
CA LEU A 245 7.35 20.45 11.12
C LEU A 245 6.99 21.83 10.57
#